data_AF-A0A7X5DCW7-F1
#
_entry.id   AF-A0A7X5DCW7-F1
#
_cell.length_a   1.000
_cell.length_b   1.000
_cell.length_c   1.000
_cell.angle_alpha   90.00
_cell.angle_beta   90.00
_cell.angle_gamma   90.00
#
_symmetry.space_group_name_H-M   'P 1'
#
loop_
_entity.id
_entity.type
_entity.pdbx_description
1 polymer ?
#
loop_
_entity_poly.entity_id
_entity_poly.type
_entity_poly.pdbx_seq_one_letter_code
_entity_poly.pdbx_strand_id
1 'polypeptide(L)'
;MGLVDQENTYNFAIDKLIQWKYEVFVVDRQAEFNKEYIWIAKKSGKSFSATDPLKLLAIVTLYQEYGEDFYADKLHKDVPNKFLIL
;
A
#
# COMPACT_ATOMS: atom_id res chain seq x y z
N MET A 1 -6.76 12.06 17.57
CA MET A 1 -7.12 11.24 16.40
C MET A 1 -8.18 10.25 16.86
N GLY A 2 -9.44 10.48 16.55
CA GLY A 2 -10.54 9.55 16.86
C GLY A 2 -10.68 8.46 15.80
N LEU A 3 -11.50 7.44 16.07
CA LEU A 3 -11.81 6.37 15.10
C LEU A 3 -12.37 6.94 13.78
N VAL A 4 -13.17 8.00 13.86
CA VAL A 4 -13.75 8.71 12.70
C VAL A 4 -12.67 9.35 11.82
N ASP A 5 -11.59 9.88 12.42
CA ASP A 5 -10.49 10.51 11.66
C ASP A 5 -9.67 9.46 10.92
N GLN A 6 -9.51 8.28 11.50
CA GLN A 6 -8.80 7.15 10.88
C GLN A 6 -9.59 6.60 9.67
N GLU A 7 -10.89 6.39 9.82
CA GLU A 7 -11.75 5.94 8.71
C GLU A 7 -11.77 6.95 7.56
N ASN A 8 -11.87 8.26 7.86
CA ASN A 8 -11.83 9.30 6.85
C ASN A 8 -10.51 9.35 6.09
N THR A 9 -9.39 9.15 6.80
CA THR A 9 -8.05 9.14 6.17
C THR A 9 -7.83 7.89 5.31
N TYR A 10 -8.35 6.73 5.75
CA TYR A 10 -8.28 5.49 4.99
C TYR A 10 -9.11 5.56 3.71
N ASN A 11 -10.34 6.08 3.81
CA ASN A 11 -11.20 6.28 2.64
C ASN A 11 -10.55 7.22 1.63
N PHE A 12 -9.95 8.33 2.09
CA PHE A 12 -9.20 9.22 1.21
C PHE A 12 -8.07 8.49 0.46
N ALA A 13 -7.31 7.64 1.15
CA ALA A 13 -6.21 6.91 0.52
C ALA A 13 -6.70 5.92 -0.55
N ILE A 14 -7.77 5.17 -0.25
CA ILE A 14 -8.40 4.22 -1.17
C ILE A 14 -8.97 4.96 -2.39
N ASP A 15 -9.73 6.03 -2.17
CA ASP A 15 -10.32 6.84 -3.24
C ASP A 15 -9.24 7.41 -4.17
N LYS A 16 -8.12 7.85 -3.61
CA LYS A 16 -7.03 8.40 -4.41
C LYS A 16 -6.37 7.34 -5.29
N LEU A 17 -6.15 6.14 -4.76
CA LEU A 17 -5.63 5.00 -5.54
C LEU A 17 -6.58 4.62 -6.68
N ILE A 18 -7.90 4.59 -6.42
CA ILE A 18 -8.94 4.32 -7.44
C ILE A 18 -8.97 5.43 -8.50
N GLN A 19 -8.89 6.70 -8.09
CA GLN A 19 -8.80 7.83 -9.03
C GLN A 19 -7.60 7.70 -9.97
N TRP A 20 -6.47 7.20 -9.46
CA TRP A 20 -5.27 6.90 -10.24
C TRP A 20 -5.34 5.58 -11.03
N LYS A 21 -6.52 4.95 -11.11
CA LYS A 21 -6.80 3.74 -11.89
C LYS A 21 -6.05 2.50 -11.39
N TYR A 22 -5.78 2.43 -10.09
CA TYR A 22 -5.37 1.18 -9.45
C TYR A 22 -6.61 0.37 -9.07
N GLU A 23 -6.53 -0.94 -9.29
CA GLU A 23 -7.42 -1.90 -8.65
C GLU A 23 -6.95 -2.11 -7.21
N VAL A 24 -7.84 -1.91 -6.24
CA VAL A 24 -7.51 -1.99 -4.81
C VAL A 24 -8.22 -3.19 -4.18
N PHE A 25 -7.45 -4.02 -3.47
CA PHE A 25 -7.94 -5.22 -2.80
C PHE A 25 -7.53 -5.20 -1.32
N VAL A 26 -8.29 -5.90 -0.48
CA VAL A 26 -7.90 -6.23 0.89
C VAL A 26 -7.89 -7.74 1.04
N VAL A 27 -6.80 -8.26 1.61
CA VAL A 27 -6.65 -9.68 1.95
C VAL A 27 -6.56 -9.80 3.46
N ASP A 28 -7.43 -10.62 4.03
CA ASP A 28 -7.36 -11.00 5.45
C ASP A 28 -6.36 -12.16 5.60
N ARG A 29 -5.19 -11.90 6.18
CA ARG A 29 -4.32 -12.99 6.65
C ARG A 29 -4.75 -13.36 8.07
N GLN A 30 -5.58 -14.38 8.16
CA GLN A 30 -5.86 -15.04 9.43
C GLN A 30 -4.64 -15.89 9.84
N ALA A 31 -3.74 -15.30 10.62
CA ALA A 31 -2.91 -16.08 11.52
C ALA A 31 -3.70 -16.24 12.82
N GLU A 32 -3.70 -17.44 13.42
CA GLU A 32 -4.58 -17.90 14.52
C GLU A 32 -4.73 -16.94 15.73
N PHE A 33 -3.90 -15.90 15.85
CA PHE A 33 -3.94 -14.91 16.93
C PHE A 33 -3.83 -13.43 16.51
N ASN A 34 -3.66 -13.11 15.22
CA ASN A 34 -3.59 -11.73 14.74
C ASN A 34 -4.24 -11.60 13.36
N LYS A 35 -5.35 -10.85 13.29
CA LYS A 35 -5.93 -10.42 12.00
C LYS A 35 -5.05 -9.31 11.44
N GLU A 36 -4.28 -9.63 10.40
CA GLU A 36 -3.51 -8.63 9.64
C GLU A 36 -4.17 -8.43 8.29
N TYR A 37 -4.78 -7.25 8.09
CA TYR A 37 -5.30 -6.84 6.79
C TYR A 37 -4.16 -6.35 5.93
N ILE A 38 -4.07 -6.86 4.70
CA ILE A 38 -3.13 -6.39 3.71
C ILE A 38 -3.88 -5.77 2.55
N TRP A 39 -3.61 -4.49 2.34
CA TRP A 39 -4.10 -3.72 1.22
C TRP A 39 -3.16 -3.91 0.03
N ILE A 40 -3.73 -4.09 -1.15
CA ILE A 40 -2.99 -4.32 -2.39
C ILE A 40 -3.50 -3.35 -3.46
N ALA A 41 -2.61 -2.67 -4.16
CA ALA A 41 -2.93 -1.85 -5.32
C ALA A 41 -2.27 -2.43 -6.58
N LYS A 42 -3.05 -2.67 -7.64
CA LYS A 42 -2.57 -3.22 -8.91
C LYS A 42 -2.85 -2.30 -10.09
N LYS A 43 -1.88 -2.14 -10.98
CA LYS A 43 -2.02 -1.39 -12.24
C LYS A 43 -0.93 -1.79 -13.22
N SER A 44 -1.31 -2.05 -14.47
CA SER A 44 -0.37 -2.32 -15.58
C SER A 44 0.71 -3.38 -15.26
N GLY A 45 0.31 -4.48 -14.62
CA GLY A 45 1.23 -5.57 -14.25
C GLY A 45 2.12 -5.29 -13.03
N LYS A 46 2.02 -4.12 -12.39
CA LYS A 46 2.68 -3.82 -11.12
C LYS A 46 1.70 -4.00 -9.96
N SER A 47 2.20 -4.52 -8.84
CA SER A 47 1.45 -4.72 -7.60
C SER A 47 2.22 -4.11 -6.44
N PHE A 48 1.51 -3.41 -5.56
CA PHE A 48 2.04 -2.85 -4.31
C PHE A 48 1.20 -3.36 -3.14
N SER A 49 1.80 -3.55 -1.97
CA SER A 49 1.05 -3.98 -0.79
C SER A 49 1.53 -3.31 0.49
N ALA A 50 0.61 -3.11 1.43
CA ALA A 50 0.90 -2.60 2.77
C ALA A 50 -0.18 -3.02 3.78
N THR A 51 0.14 -2.94 5.07
CA THR A 51 -0.81 -3.25 6.15
C THR A 51 -1.81 -2.14 6.43
N ASP A 52 -1.66 -1.00 5.75
CA ASP A 52 -2.44 0.22 5.95
C ASP A 52 -2.61 0.93 4.60
N PRO A 53 -3.82 1.40 4.25
CA PRO A 53 -4.08 2.00 2.94
C PRO A 53 -3.35 3.34 2.74
N LEU A 54 -3.04 4.08 3.81
CA LEU A 54 -2.23 5.29 3.72
C LEU A 54 -0.76 4.96 3.41
N LYS A 55 -0.21 3.89 4.01
CA LYS A 55 1.13 3.40 3.64
C LYS A 55 1.16 2.93 2.19
N LEU A 56 0.11 2.25 1.74
CA LEU A 56 -0.02 1.83 0.34
C LEU A 56 -0.03 3.04 -0.61
N LEU A 57 -0.79 4.09 -0.27
CA LEU A 57 -0.80 5.34 -1.03
C LEU A 57 0.61 5.98 -1.10
N ALA A 58 1.32 6.05 0.03
CA ALA A 58 2.67 6.61 0.07
C ALA A 58 3.64 5.85 -0.84
N ILE A 59 3.62 4.51 -0.79
CA ILE A 59 4.41 3.63 -1.67
C ILE A 59 4.12 3.92 -3.13
N VAL A 60 2.84 3.94 -3.51
CA VAL A 60 2.39 4.18 -4.89
C VAL A 60 2.77 5.59 -5.37
N THR A 61 2.74 6.58 -4.47
CA THR A 61 3.12 7.97 -4.77
C THR A 61 4.61 8.06 -5.07
N LEU A 62 5.45 7.46 -4.21
CA LEU A 62 6.91 7.43 -4.43
C LEU A 62 7.27 6.74 -5.74
N TYR A 63 6.61 5.62 -6.06
CA TYR A 63 6.82 4.93 -7.33
C TYR A 63 6.42 5.78 -8.54
N GLN A 64 5.30 6.51 -8.47
CA GLN A 64 4.87 7.39 -9.58
C GLN A 64 5.78 8.59 -9.79
N GLU A 65 6.25 9.22 -8.70
CA GLU A 65 7.09 10.44 -8.78
C GLU A 65 8.53 10.14 -9.20
N TYR A 66 9.09 9.03 -8.73
CA TYR A 66 10.52 8.75 -8.89
C TYR A 66 10.84 7.52 -9.77
N GLY A 67 9.83 6.76 -10.17
CA GLY A 67 10.00 5.59 -11.02
C GLY A 67 10.61 4.37 -10.31
N GLU A 68 10.78 3.30 -11.10
CA GLU A 68 11.22 1.99 -10.61
C GLU A 68 12.66 2.00 -10.08
N ASP A 69 13.58 2.71 -10.73
CA ASP A 69 14.99 2.75 -10.36
C ASP A 69 15.21 3.36 -8.96
N PHE A 70 14.46 4.42 -8.63
CA PHE A 70 14.50 5.03 -7.31
C PHE A 70 13.84 4.15 -6.25
N TYR A 71 12.71 3.51 -6.60
CA TYR A 71 11.98 2.65 -5.68
C TYR A 71 12.82 1.41 -5.30
N ALA A 72 13.50 0.79 -6.27
CA ALA A 72 14.35 -0.38 -6.07
C ALA A 72 15.59 -0.08 -5.22
N ASP A 73 16.32 1.02 -5.46
CA ASP A 73 17.55 1.32 -4.69
C ASP A 73 17.27 1.66 -3.21
N LYS A 74 16.13 2.30 -2.91
CA LYS A 74 15.78 2.72 -1.54
C LYS A 74 15.08 1.66 -0.69
N LEU A 75 14.15 0.86 -1.23
CA LEU A 75 13.49 -0.15 -0.40
C LEU A 75 14.40 -1.32 -0.03
N HIS A 76 15.33 -1.72 -0.92
CA HIS A 76 16.26 -2.82 -0.62
C HIS A 76 17.27 -2.49 0.49
N LYS A 77 17.51 -1.21 0.79
CA LYS A 77 18.45 -0.77 1.83
C LYS A 77 17.79 -0.47 3.17
N ASP A 78 16.62 0.18 3.17
CA ASP A 78 16.05 0.78 4.38
C ASP A 78 14.73 0.14 4.87
N VAL A 79 14.07 -0.70 4.07
CA VAL A 79 12.77 -1.29 4.42
C VAL A 79 12.90 -2.81 4.51
N PRO A 80 12.60 -3.45 5.67
CA PRO A 80 12.72 -4.89 5.80
C PRO A 80 11.94 -5.61 4.69
N ASN A 81 12.56 -6.64 4.09
CA ASN A 81 12.10 -7.47 2.97
C ASN A 81 10.67 -8.07 3.08
N LYS A 82 9.92 -7.79 4.14
CA LYS A 82 8.55 -8.26 4.37
C LYS A 82 7.48 -7.46 3.61
N PHE A 83 7.85 -6.35 2.95
CA PHE A 83 6.91 -5.44 2.27
C PHE A 83 7.04 -5.45 0.73
N LEU A 84 8.02 -6.17 0.18
CA LEU A 84 8.21 -6.35 -1.25
C LEU A 84 7.80 -7.77 -1.62
N ILE A 85 6.62 -7.93 -2.21
CA ILE A 85 6.29 -9.12 -2.99
C ILE A 85 6.26 -8.65 -4.44
N LEU A 86 7.29 -9.04 -5.20
CA LEU A 86 7.32 -9.00 -6.66
C LEU A 86 6.25 -9.93 -7.24
#